data_AF-A0ABD0NHY0-F1
#
_entry.id   AF-A0ABD0NHY0-F1
#
_cell.length_a   1.000
_cell.length_b   1.000
_cell.length_c   1.000
_cell.angle_alpha   90.00
_cell.angle_beta   90.00
_cell.angle_gamma   90.00
#
_symmetry.space_group_name_H-M   'P 1'
#
loop_
_entity.id
_entity.type
_entity.pdbx_description
1 polymer ?
#
loop_
_entity_poly.entity_id
_entity_poly.type
_entity_poly.pdbx_seq_one_letter_code
_entity_poly.pdbx_strand_id
1 'polypeptide(L)'
;IDECTAHIGICGPGTCYNTLGNYTCVCPPEYMQVNGGNNCMDMRKSVCYRNFNDTCENELSFNMTKKMCCCAYNVGKAWNRPCEACPTPAT
;
A
#
# COMPACT_ATOMS: atom_id res chain seq x y z
N ILE A 1 0.22 -26.34 11.14
CA ILE A 1 0.20 -25.81 9.76
C ILE A 1 1.06 -24.56 9.76
N ASP A 2 1.65 -24.20 8.62
CA ASP A 2 2.39 -22.94 8.50
C ASP A 2 1.72 -22.12 7.40
N GLU A 3 0.90 -21.16 7.84
CA GLU A 3 0.12 -20.26 7.01
C GLU A 3 1.02 -19.39 6.13
N CYS A 4 2.23 -19.06 6.59
CA CYS A 4 3.19 -18.29 5.82
C CYS A 4 3.70 -19.04 4.60
N THR A 5 3.85 -20.36 4.70
CA THR A 5 4.23 -21.22 3.56
C THR A 5 3.03 -21.63 2.71
N ALA A 6 1.85 -21.80 3.32
CA ALA A 6 0.63 -22.16 2.61
C ALA A 6 0.09 -21.01 1.74
N HIS A 7 0.27 -19.76 2.18
CA HIS A 7 -0.20 -18.56 1.50
C HIS A 7 0.94 -17.55 1.30
N ILE A 8 1.68 -17.72 0.21
CA ILE A 8 2.73 -16.78 -0.18
C ILE A 8 2.13 -15.37 -0.35
N GLY A 9 2.71 -14.39 0.33
CA GLY A 9 2.25 -12.99 0.27
C GLY A 9 1.01 -12.68 1.11
N ILE A 10 0.63 -13.54 2.06
CA ILE A 10 -0.53 -13.32 2.96
C ILE A 10 -0.49 -11.96 3.69
N CYS A 11 0.72 -11.46 3.99
CA CYS A 11 0.94 -10.18 4.66
C CYS A 11 1.09 -8.97 3.71
N GLY A 12 0.93 -9.16 2.39
CA GLY A 12 1.20 -8.13 1.39
C GLY A 12 2.67 -7.66 1.44
N PRO A 13 2.95 -6.37 1.72
CA PRO A 13 4.31 -5.84 1.86
C PRO A 13 4.99 -6.19 3.21
N GLY A 14 4.27 -6.82 4.14
CA GLY A 14 4.79 -7.23 5.45
C GLY A 14 5.50 -8.59 5.43
N THR A 15 6.20 -8.89 6.53
CA THR A 15 6.82 -10.20 6.77
C THR A 15 5.89 -11.08 7.61
N CYS A 16 5.64 -12.31 7.16
CA CYS A 16 4.81 -13.28 7.87
C CYS A 16 5.63 -14.01 8.93
N TYR A 17 5.07 -14.15 10.12
CA TYR A 17 5.60 -14.93 11.23
C TYR A 17 4.57 -15.95 11.67
N ASN A 18 4.89 -17.23 11.49
CA ASN A 18 4.04 -18.31 11.95
C ASN A 18 4.08 -18.43 13.47
N THR A 19 2.93 -18.60 14.11
CA THR A 19 2.78 -18.79 15.56
C THR A 19 1.99 -20.06 15.86
N LEU A 20 1.96 -20.48 17.12
CA LEU A 20 1.29 -21.73 17.49
C LEU A 20 -0.23 -21.55 17.44
N GLY A 21 -0.84 -21.98 16.33
CA GLY A 21 -2.29 -21.92 16.10
C GLY A 21 -2.79 -20.69 15.34
N ASN A 22 -1.90 -19.80 14.88
CA ASN A 22 -2.21 -18.65 14.03
C ASN A 22 -0.92 -18.11 13.35
N TYR A 23 -1.01 -17.03 12.59
CA TYR A 23 0.13 -16.25 12.11
C TYR A 23 0.00 -14.77 12.48
N THR A 24 1.08 -14.02 12.37
CA THR A 24 1.08 -12.56 12.50
C THR A 24 1.95 -11.92 11.43
N CYS A 25 1.56 -10.74 10.96
CA CYS A 25 2.28 -9.97 9.95
C CYS A 25 2.99 -8.79 10.60
N VAL A 26 4.31 -8.72 10.48
CA VAL A 26 5.06 -7.53 10.89
C VAL A 26 5.19 -6.60 9.69
N CYS A 27 4.63 -5.41 9.83
CA CYS A 27 4.61 -4.42 8.75
C CYS A 27 5.91 -3.58 8.73
N PRO A 28 6.40 -3.21 7.54
CA PRO A 28 7.51 -2.27 7.42
C PRO A 28 7.12 -0.88 7.94
N PRO A 29 8.10 0.03 8.14
CA PRO A 29 7.81 1.43 8.46
C PRO A 29 6.80 2.02 7.49
N GLU A 30 5.94 2.92 7.97
CA GLU A 30 4.87 3.56 7.19
C GLU A 30 3.65 2.68 6.82
N TYR A 31 3.70 1.37 7.13
CA TYR A 31 2.58 0.46 6.93
C TYR A 31 1.96 0.07 8.28
N MET A 32 0.64 -0.13 8.28
CA MET A 32 -0.09 -0.53 9.47
C MET A 32 -0.66 -1.93 9.33
N GLN A 33 -0.65 -2.66 10.44
CA GLN A 33 -1.35 -3.93 10.58
C GLN A 33 -2.86 -3.71 10.46
N VAL A 34 -3.50 -4.49 9.59
CA VAL A 34 -4.94 -4.47 9.37
C VAL A 34 -5.49 -5.90 9.46
N ASN A 35 -6.82 -6.05 9.48
CA ASN A 35 -7.49 -7.34 9.64
C ASN A 35 -7.02 -8.14 10.87
N GLY A 36 -6.79 -7.47 11.99
CA GLY A 36 -6.35 -8.12 13.24
C GLY A 36 -4.88 -8.53 13.28
N GLY A 37 -4.02 -7.95 12.42
CA GLY A 37 -2.59 -8.26 12.38
C GLY A 37 -2.19 -9.22 11.26
N ASN A 38 -3.11 -9.52 10.35
CA ASN A 38 -2.95 -10.54 9.31
C ASN A 38 -2.66 -9.95 7.92
N ASN A 39 -2.54 -8.64 7.81
CA ASN A 39 -2.16 -7.97 6.57
C ASN A 39 -1.52 -6.61 6.87
N CYS A 40 -0.74 -6.08 5.93
CA CYS A 40 -0.10 -4.76 6.01
C CYS A 40 -0.59 -3.85 4.90
N MET A 41 -1.11 -2.67 5.25
CA MET A 41 -1.57 -1.68 4.27
C MET A 41 -0.97 -0.29 4.56
N ASP A 42 -0.58 0.42 3.49
CA ASP A 42 -0.20 1.84 3.59
C ASP A 42 -1.47 2.66 3.84
N MET A 43 -1.57 3.17 5.06
CA MET A 43 -2.71 3.93 5.55
C MET A 43 -2.41 5.43 5.63
N ARG A 44 -1.23 5.86 5.17
CA ARG A 44 -0.87 7.27 5.13
C ARG A 44 -1.79 8.00 4.16
N LYS A 45 -2.17 9.21 4.54
CA LYS A 45 -2.96 10.10 3.67
C LYS A 45 -2.07 11.24 3.25
N SER A 46 -1.93 11.41 1.95
CA SER A 46 -1.12 12.49 1.38
C SER A 46 -1.75 12.97 0.08
N VAL A 47 -1.11 13.95 -0.52
CA VAL A 47 -1.54 14.58 -1.76
C VAL A 47 -1.51 13.56 -2.89
N CYS A 48 -2.59 13.54 -3.69
CA CYS A 48 -2.69 12.74 -4.89
C CYS A 48 -2.68 13.66 -6.12
N TYR A 49 -1.98 13.26 -7.17
CA TYR A 49 -1.79 14.03 -8.40
C TYR A 49 -2.42 13.29 -9.57
N ARG A 50 -3.24 13.98 -10.36
CA ARG A 50 -3.90 13.37 -11.53
C ARG A 50 -2.90 13.01 -12.63
N ASN A 51 -1.85 13.82 -12.78
CA ASN A 51 -0.84 13.64 -13.81
C ASN A 51 0.56 13.51 -13.22
N PHE A 52 1.37 12.68 -13.86
CA PHE A 52 2.78 12.48 -13.54
C PHE A 52 3.56 12.44 -14.85
N ASN A 53 4.46 13.39 -15.03
CA ASN A 53 5.34 13.52 -16.20
C ASN A 53 6.72 13.99 -15.73
N ASP A 54 7.42 13.16 -14.95
CA ASP A 54 8.60 13.46 -14.12
C ASP A 54 8.36 14.48 -12.99
N THR A 55 7.36 15.34 -13.14
CA THR A 55 6.83 16.21 -12.11
C THR A 55 5.36 15.89 -11.83
N CYS A 56 4.92 16.24 -10.62
CA CYS A 56 3.55 16.04 -10.19
C CYS A 56 2.68 17.24 -10.50
N GLU A 57 1.59 16.97 -11.21
CA GLU A 57 0.69 18.00 -11.72
C GLU A 57 -0.76 17.67 -11.34
N ASN A 58 -1.59 18.72 -11.31
CA ASN A 58 -3.02 18.58 -11.03
C ASN A 58 -3.28 17.88 -9.69
N GLU A 59 -2.77 18.49 -8.62
CA GLU A 59 -3.04 18.12 -7.23
C GLU A 59 -4.54 18.05 -6.93
N LEU A 60 -4.97 16.98 -6.28
CA LEU A 60 -6.31 16.81 -5.76
C LEU A 60 -6.42 17.48 -4.38
N SER A 61 -7.55 18.16 -4.14
CA SER A 61 -7.78 18.94 -2.92
C SER A 61 -7.90 18.11 -1.62
N PHE A 62 -7.95 16.78 -1.72
CA PHE A 62 -8.16 15.90 -0.58
C PHE A 62 -7.01 14.90 -0.43
N ASN A 63 -6.47 14.82 0.77
CA ASN A 63 -5.49 13.79 1.10
C ASN A 63 -6.17 12.42 1.14
N MET A 64 -5.61 11.48 0.39
CA MET A 64 -6.10 10.10 0.34
C MET A 64 -4.93 9.11 0.46
N THR A 65 -5.24 7.82 0.59
CA THR A 65 -4.21 6.80 0.65
C THR A 65 -3.59 6.53 -0.71
N LYS A 66 -2.33 6.08 -0.72
CA LYS A 66 -1.62 5.68 -1.96
C LYS A 66 -2.45 4.72 -2.81
N LYS A 67 -3.11 3.76 -2.16
CA LYS A 67 -4.00 2.78 -2.81
C LYS A 67 -5.21 3.45 -3.47
N MET A 68 -5.87 4.40 -2.80
CA MET A 68 -6.99 5.12 -3.40
C MET A 68 -6.53 6.00 -4.55
N CYS A 69 -5.35 6.63 -4.44
CA CYS A 69 -4.83 7.49 -5.50
C CYS A 69 -4.48 6.70 -6.75
N CYS A 70 -3.76 5.59 -6.58
CA CYS A 70 -3.16 4.84 -7.68
C CYS A 70 -4.04 3.72 -8.24
N CYS A 71 -4.92 3.12 -7.43
CA CYS A 71 -5.71 1.96 -7.84
C CYS A 71 -7.17 2.31 -8.17
N ALA A 72 -7.65 3.51 -7.82
CA ALA A 72 -8.98 3.93 -8.22
C ALA A 72 -8.99 4.39 -9.68
N TYR A 73 -10.04 4.02 -10.41
CA TYR A 73 -10.14 4.24 -11.84
C TYR A 73 -10.06 5.73 -12.22
N ASN A 74 -9.03 6.09 -12.99
CA ASN A 74 -8.76 7.47 -13.46
C ASN A 74 -8.65 8.52 -12.33
N VAL A 75 -8.17 8.13 -11.15
CA VAL A 75 -8.01 9.08 -10.02
C VAL A 75 -6.65 9.78 -10.05
N GLY A 76 -5.55 9.04 -9.94
CA GLY A 76 -4.21 9.62 -9.80
C GLY A 76 -3.11 8.80 -10.45
N LYS A 77 -2.01 9.48 -10.76
CA LYS A 77 -0.79 8.92 -11.34
C LYS A 77 0.45 9.09 -10.44
N ALA A 78 0.37 9.94 -9.42
CA ALA A 78 1.41 10.07 -8.41
C ALA A 78 0.82 10.45 -7.05
N TRP A 79 1.55 10.16 -5.98
CA TRP A 79 1.10 10.33 -4.60
C TRP A 79 2.28 10.72 -3.69
N ASN A 80 2.02 11.45 -2.60
CA ASN A 80 2.98 11.93 -1.60
C ASN A 80 3.69 13.28 -1.91
N ARG A 81 4.45 13.82 -0.94
CA ARG A 81 5.34 14.97 -1.13
C ARG A 81 6.67 14.75 -0.38
N PRO A 82 7.82 14.58 -1.07
CA PRO A 82 8.02 14.55 -2.53
C PRO A 82 7.19 13.43 -3.17
N CYS A 83 6.70 13.70 -4.37
CA CYS A 83 5.74 12.81 -4.99
C CYS A 83 6.40 11.60 -5.63
N GLU A 84 5.72 10.47 -5.52
CA GLU A 84 6.13 9.18 -6.03
C GLU A 84 5.17 8.75 -7.13
N ALA A 85 5.71 8.25 -8.24
CA ALA A 85 4.90 7.65 -9.29
C ALA A 85 4.06 6.49 -8.73
N CYS A 86 2.82 6.38 -9.19
CA CYS A 86 2.00 5.22 -8.90
C CYS A 86 2.61 3.95 -9.51
N PRO A 87 2.52 2.79 -8.83
CA PRO A 87 3.02 1.54 -9.38
C PRO A 87 2.25 1.19 -10.66
N THR A 88 2.98 0.84 -11.71
CA THR A 88 2.38 0.26 -12.91
C THR A 88 1.88 -1.15 -12.58
N PRO A 89 0.69 -1.57 -13.03
CA PRO A 89 0.30 -2.97 -12.95
C PRO A 89 1.42 -3.81 -13.57
N ALA A 90 1.99 -4.75 -12.80
CA ALA A 90 2.95 -5.69 -13.34
C ALA A 90 2.28 -6.41 -14.51
N THR A 91 2.87 -6.28 -15.70
CA THR A 91 2.44 -6.98 -16.91
C THR A 91 2.84 -8.45 -16.82
#